data_AF-A0A0W1DI53-F1
#
_entry.id   AF-A0A0W1DI53-F1
#
_cell.length_a   1.000
_cell.length_b   1.000
_cell.length_c   1.000
_cell.angle_alpha   90.00
_cell.angle_beta   90.00
_cell.angle_gamma   90.00
#
_symmetry.space_group_name_H-M   'P 1'
#
loop_
_entity.id
_entity.type
_entity.pdbx_description
1 polymer ?
#
loop_
_entity_poly.entity_id
_entity_poly.type
_entity_poly.pdbx_seq_one_letter_code
_entity_poly.pdbx_strand_id
1 'polypeptide(L)' 'MFLILALIAGWTAIVVNLSPWVGTWPVLVQAIFYLVAGIVWIAPLKPLLRWMELGRWRA' A
#
# COMPACT_ATOMS: atom_id res chain seq x y z
N MET A 1 11.41 11.49 5.59
CA MET A 1 11.55 11.37 4.12
C MET A 1 11.68 9.91 3.68
N PHE A 2 12.75 9.19 4.04
CA PHE A 2 13.01 7.83 3.55
C PHE A 2 11.95 6.78 3.90
N LEU A 3 11.24 6.89 5.02
CA LEU A 3 10.20 5.92 5.38
C LEU A 3 8.99 5.94 4.43
N ILE A 4 8.61 7.10 3.91
CA ILE A 4 7.52 7.21 2.94
C ILE A 4 7.95 6.58 1.62
N LEU A 5 9.20 6.84 1.19
CA LEU A 5 9.78 6.19 0.01
C LEU A 5 9.88 4.66 0.21
N ALA A 6 10.32 4.25 1.39
CA ALA A 6 10.24 2.92 1.99
C ALA A 6 8.92 2.22 1.69
N LEU A 7 7.86 2.85 2.18
CA LEU A 7 6.50 2.38 2.10
C LEU A 7 6.00 2.30 0.65
N ILE A 8 6.21 3.35 -0.13
CA ILE A 8 5.79 3.40 -1.53
C ILE A 8 6.50 2.31 -2.34
N ALA A 9 7.83 2.20 -2.21
CA ALA A 9 8.62 1.19 -2.92
C ALA A 9 8.25 -0.24 -2.51
N GLY A 10 8.04 -0.49 -1.22
CA GLY A 10 7.57 -1.79 -0.74
C GLY A 10 6.18 -2.12 -1.28
N TRP A 11 5.25 -1.17 -1.25
CA TRP A 11 3.90 -1.36 -1.75
C TRP A 11 3.87 -1.59 -3.26
N THR A 12 4.58 -0.79 -4.05
CA THR A 12 4.68 -0.98 -5.50
C THR A 12 5.35 -2.29 -5.86
N ALA A 13 6.41 -2.70 -5.15
CA ALA A 13 7.04 -4.00 -5.38
C ALA A 13 6.03 -5.14 -5.18
N ILE A 14 5.22 -5.12 -4.12
CA ILE A 14 4.19 -6.13 -3.87
C ILE A 14 3.16 -6.17 -5.02
N VAL A 15 2.60 -5.02 -5.39
CA VAL A 15 1.55 -4.94 -6.41
C VAL A 15 2.07 -5.33 -7.80
N VAL A 16 3.28 -4.89 -8.16
CA VAL A 16 3.90 -5.23 -9.45
C VAL A 16 4.19 -6.72 -9.54
N ASN A 17 4.70 -7.33 -8.46
CA ASN A 17 4.92 -8.78 -8.44
C ASN A 17 3.59 -9.52 -8.63
N LEU A 18 2.49 -9.03 -8.06
CA LEU A 18 1.17 -9.65 -8.19
C LEU A 18 0.51 -9.45 -9.57
N SER A 19 0.91 -8.40 -10.30
CA SER A 19 0.27 -7.95 -11.54
C SER A 19 0.19 -9.02 -12.66
N PRO A 20 1.19 -9.89 -12.90
CA PRO A 20 1.11 -10.93 -13.93
C PRO A 20 0.00 -11.95 -13.67
N TRP A 21 -0.27 -12.29 -12.40
CA TRP A 21 -1.37 -13.21 -12.05
C TRP A 21 -2.71 -12.48 -12.09
N VAL A 22 -2.78 -11.28 -11.53
CA VAL A 22 -4.01 -10.46 -11.50
C VAL A 22 -4.48 -10.10 -12.92
N GLY A 23 -3.55 -9.91 -13.86
CA GLY A 23 -3.87 -9.62 -15.26
C GLY A 23 -4.55 -10.78 -16.01
N THR A 24 -4.54 -12.00 -15.46
CA THR A 24 -5.26 -13.16 -16.03
C THR A 24 -6.70 -13.27 -15.55
N TRP A 25 -7.09 -12.49 -14.53
CA TRP A 25 -8.42 -12.57 -13.93
C TRP A 25 -9.46 -11.80 -14.75
N PRO A 26 -10.76 -12.09 -14.57
CA PRO A 26 -11.82 -11.27 -15.13
C PRO A 26 -11.74 -9.82 -14.63
N VAL A 27 -12.06 -8.86 -15.51
CA VAL A 27 -11.99 -7.41 -15.24
C VAL A 27 -12.66 -6.99 -13.93
N LEU A 28 -13.81 -7.57 -13.57
CA LEU A 28 -14.48 -7.24 -12.29
C LEU A 28 -13.63 -7.62 -11.08
N VAL A 29 -12.99 -8.79 -11.10
CA VAL A 29 -12.15 -9.26 -9.99
C VAL A 29 -10.90 -8.41 -9.90
N GLN A 30 -10.31 -8.06 -11.05
CA GLN A 30 -9.19 -7.13 -11.13
C GLN A 30 -9.55 -5.75 -10.55
N ALA A 31 -10.74 -5.22 -10.87
CA ALA A 31 -11.22 -3.95 -10.34
C ALA A 31 -11.37 -3.99 -8.81
N ILE A 32 -11.97 -5.06 -8.27
CA ILE A 32 -12.08 -5.25 -6.81
C ILE A 32 -10.69 -5.33 -6.17
N PHE A 33 -9.77 -6.08 -6.76
CA PHE A 33 -8.40 -6.21 -6.25
C PHE A 33 -7.71 -4.84 -6.17
N TYR A 34 -7.74 -4.04 -7.24
CA TYR A 34 -7.09 -2.73 -7.23
C TYR A 34 -7.81 -1.70 -6.35
N LEU A 35 -9.13 -1.78 -6.21
CA LEU A 35 -9.87 -0.97 -5.24
C LEU A 35 -9.43 -1.29 -3.81
N VAL A 36 -9.35 -2.57 -3.45
CA VAL A 36 -8.90 -3.01 -2.12
C VAL A 36 -7.44 -2.60 -1.91
N ALA A 37 -6.55 -2.82 -2.88
CA ALA A 37 -5.16 -2.38 -2.80
C ALA A 37 -5.05 -0.86 -2.59
N GLY A 38 -5.86 -0.07 -3.32
CA GLY A 38 -5.93 1.39 -3.17
C GLY A 38 -6.49 1.88 -1.83
N ILE A 39 -7.24 1.05 -1.10
CA ILE A 39 -7.71 1.37 0.25
C ILE A 39 -6.71 0.92 1.31
N VAL A 40 -6.20 -0.31 1.18
CA VAL A 40 -5.31 -0.95 2.16
C VAL A 40 -3.99 -0.17 2.32
N TRP A 41 -3.47 0.43 1.25
CA TRP A 41 -2.21 1.21 1.32
C TRP A 41 -2.29 2.43 2.28
N ILE A 42 -3.49 2.86 2.65
CA ILE A 42 -3.72 3.98 3.59
C ILE A 42 -3.43 3.55 5.05
N ALA A 43 -3.65 2.28 5.38
CA ALA A 43 -3.44 1.76 6.74
C ALA A 43 -2.03 2.05 7.30
N PRO A 44 -0.93 1.82 6.55
CA PRO A 44 0.43 2.12 7.02
C PRO A 44 0.78 3.62 7.02
N LEU A 45 0.08 4.48 6.27
CA LEU A 45 0.31 5.94 6.30
C LEU A 45 -0.04 6.55 7.66
N LYS A 46 -1.15 6.11 8.27
CA LYS A 46 -1.67 6.67 9.52
C LYS A 46 -0.68 6.58 10.71
N PRO A 47 -0.04 5.43 11.02
CA PRO A 47 0.97 5.37 12.07
C PRO A 47 2.27 6.10 11.66
N LEU A 48 2.62 6.11 10.37
CA LEU A 48 3.81 6.79 9.89
C LEU A 48 3.72 8.31 10.06
N LEU A 49 2.58 8.90 9.69
CA LEU A 49 2.30 10.33 9.89
C LEU A 49 2.31 10.69 11.37
N ARG A 50 1.68 9.87 12.22
CA ARG A 50 1.68 10.07 13.67
C ARG A 50 3.10 10.03 14.25
N TRP A 51 3.96 9.16 13.75
CA TRP A 51 5.36 9.12 14.17
C TRP A 51 6.13 10.37 13.72
N MET A 52 5.87 10.87 12.51
CA MET A 52 6.52 12.09 12.01
C MET A 52 6.12 13.34 12.80
N GLU A 53 4.88 13.43 13.27
CA GLU A 53 4.38 14.59 14.03
C GLU A 53 4.66 14.50 15.54
N LEU A 54 4.61 13.30 16.13
CA LEU A 54 4.67 13.13 17.60
C LEU A 54 5.93 12.40 18.09
N GLY A 55 6.76 11.83 17.21
CA GLY A 55 7.93 11.01 17.57
C GLY A 55 7.59 9.66 18.23
N ARG A 56 6.31 9.31 18.33
CA ARG A 56 5.80 8.14 19.07
C ARG A 56 5.14 7.17 18.10
N TRP A 57 5.65 5.93 18.04
CA TRP A 57 5.08 4.87 17.20
C TRP A 57 3.73 4.33 17.72
N ARG A 58 3.48 4.49 19.02
CA ARG A 58 2.26 4.10 19.72
C ARG A 58 1.95 5.12 20.82
N ALA A 59 0.66 5.32 21.10
CA ALA A 59 0.24 6.04 22.30
C ALA A 59 0.56 5.22 23.54
#